data_AF-A0A2U1AZU6-F1
#
_entry.id   AF-A0A2U1AZU6-F1
#
_cell.length_a   1.000
_cell.length_b   1.000
_cell.length_c   1.000
_cell.angle_alpha   90.00
_cell.angle_beta   90.00
_cell.angle_gamma   90.00
#
_symmetry.space_group_name_H-M   'P 1'
#
loop_
_entity.id
_entity.type
_entity.pdbx_description
1 polymer ?
#
loop_
_entity_poly.entity_id
_entity_poly.type
_entity_poly.pdbx_seq_one_letter_code
_entity_poly.pdbx_strand_id
1 'polypeptide(L)'
;MKQVAIPVIAKYSSALTLMRIPFSVYLMPVYWFALSVADGYTLWRAAAVFLILHVLVYPASNGYNSYHDRDEGSIGGLRRPPKVTHELFHLVLLFDGLALLISFFLSPLFALMVALYLLVSKAYSDRSIRLKKYPIISTLVVTVFQGAFTFLMVQVGTGLDMQQTLQAPNVWFALVSTLFLCGSYPLTQIYQHQEDSERGDKTLSLLLGIRGTFVFAGIALSLGAALLIGLYLALGQLLNIVIFLLLTAPITYYFLGWVRRSWQNPGEVNFENTMRMNKISSLCISLAFFLILLLRSVYAS
;
A
#
# COMPACT_ATOMS: atom_id res chain seq x y z
N MET A 1 22.81 -32.61 12.69
CA MET A 1 21.38 -32.92 12.91
C MET A 1 20.54 -32.04 11.98
N LYS A 2 19.96 -32.59 10.92
CA LYS A 2 18.92 -31.87 10.15
C LYS A 2 17.64 -31.95 10.97
N GLN A 3 17.09 -30.80 11.38
CA GLN A 3 15.76 -30.74 12.00
C GLN A 3 14.76 -31.35 11.01
N VAL A 4 14.20 -32.50 11.35
CA VAL A 4 13.05 -33.07 10.65
C VAL A 4 11.87 -32.21 11.06
N ALA A 5 11.64 -31.11 10.33
CA ALA A 5 10.44 -30.32 10.50
C ALA A 5 9.24 -31.24 10.25
N ILE A 6 8.32 -31.33 11.22
CA ILE A 6 7.08 -32.08 11.06
C ILE A 6 6.39 -31.53 9.79
N PRO A 7 6.01 -32.37 8.80
CA PRO A 7 5.57 -31.92 7.47
C PRO A 7 4.46 -30.87 7.50
N VAL A 8 3.58 -30.91 8.50
CA VAL A 8 2.51 -29.93 8.71
C VAL A 8 3.05 -28.55 9.09
N ILE A 9 4.04 -28.49 9.99
CA ILE A 9 4.67 -27.24 10.44
C ILE A 9 5.38 -26.55 9.27
N ALA A 10 6.06 -27.32 8.41
CA ALA A 10 6.73 -26.79 7.22
C ALA A 10 5.75 -26.12 6.23
N LYS A 11 4.54 -26.67 6.08
CA LYS A 11 3.48 -26.09 5.23
C LYS A 11 2.98 -24.76 5.77
N TYR A 12 2.69 -24.67 7.08
CA TYR A 12 2.26 -23.41 7.70
C TYR A 12 3.36 -22.34 7.71
N SER A 13 4.64 -22.72 7.86
CA SER A 13 5.76 -21.79 7.71
C SER A 13 5.83 -21.18 6.30
N SER A 14 5.60 -22.00 5.27
CA SER A 14 5.57 -21.53 3.88
C SER A 14 4.38 -20.62 3.63
N ALA A 15 3.20 -21.00 4.14
CA ALA A 15 2.00 -20.19 4.10
C ALA A 15 2.19 -18.82 4.77
N LEU A 16 2.76 -18.77 5.98
CA LEU A 16 3.06 -17.51 6.68
C LEU A 16 4.03 -16.61 5.91
N THR A 17 4.99 -17.20 5.20
CA THR A 17 5.88 -16.43 4.32
C THR A 17 5.10 -15.78 3.18
N LEU A 18 4.16 -16.50 2.56
CA LEU A 18 3.30 -15.99 1.48
C LEU A 18 2.25 -14.97 1.93
N MET A 19 1.91 -14.92 3.22
CA MET A 19 1.14 -13.82 3.80
C MET A 19 1.89 -12.48 3.74
N ARG A 20 3.22 -12.50 3.55
CA ARG A 20 4.06 -11.31 3.38
C ARG A 20 3.84 -10.25 4.46
N ILE A 21 3.73 -10.66 5.73
CA ILE A 21 3.50 -9.74 6.86
C ILE A 21 4.53 -8.58 6.90
N PRO A 22 5.85 -8.81 6.69
CA PRO A 22 6.82 -7.72 6.67
C PRO A 22 6.61 -6.71 5.52
N PHE A 23 5.95 -7.12 4.42
CA PHE A 23 5.63 -6.23 3.31
C PHE A 23 4.64 -5.13 3.71
N SER A 24 3.82 -5.35 4.74
CA SER A 24 2.89 -4.34 5.26
C SER A 24 3.60 -3.05 5.70
N VAL A 25 4.89 -3.09 6.04
CA VAL A 25 5.67 -1.88 6.33
C VAL A 25 5.67 -0.91 5.14
N TYR A 26 5.56 -1.39 3.90
CA TYR A 26 5.48 -0.54 2.72
C TYR A 26 4.14 0.16 2.52
N LEU A 27 3.13 -0.20 3.33
CA LEU A 27 1.76 0.33 3.28
C LEU A 27 1.45 1.31 4.42
N MET A 28 2.39 1.48 5.37
CA MET A 28 2.30 2.44 6.47
C MET A 28 2.12 3.92 6.07
N PRO A 29 2.66 4.42 4.93
CA PRO A 29 2.55 5.83 4.58
C PRO A 29 1.12 6.40 4.62
N VAL A 30 0.13 5.63 4.12
CA VAL A 30 -1.27 6.07 4.09
C VAL A 30 -1.85 6.19 5.50
N TYR A 31 -1.49 5.26 6.39
CA TYR A 31 -1.92 5.29 7.78
C TYR A 31 -1.39 6.52 8.52
N TRP A 32 -0.08 6.79 8.41
CA TRP A 32 0.51 7.97 9.04
C TRP A 32 -0.03 9.27 8.45
N PHE A 33 -0.25 9.29 7.14
CA PHE A 33 -0.83 10.46 6.48
C PHE A 33 -2.23 10.76 7.00
N ALA A 34 -3.10 9.75 7.06
CA ALA A 34 -4.47 9.85 7.56
C ALA A 34 -4.53 10.42 8.99
N LEU A 35 -3.62 9.98 9.88
CA LEU A 35 -3.54 10.51 11.23
C LEU A 35 -2.95 11.91 11.30
N SER A 36 -1.92 12.21 10.49
CA SER A 36 -1.20 13.50 10.55
C SER A 36 -2.11 14.71 10.29
N VAL A 37 -3.18 14.52 9.52
CA VAL A 37 -4.15 15.57 9.19
C VAL A 37 -5.47 15.45 9.94
N ALA A 38 -5.69 14.40 10.74
CA ALA A 38 -6.89 14.23 11.57
C ALA A 38 -6.74 14.84 12.97
N ASP A 39 -7.85 15.34 13.51
CA ASP A 39 -8.00 15.72 14.92
C ASP A 39 -8.99 14.79 15.62
N GLY A 40 -8.99 14.79 16.96
CA GLY A 40 -10.03 14.13 17.77
C GLY A 40 -10.03 12.61 17.73
N TYR A 41 -9.01 11.98 17.15
CA TYR A 41 -8.91 10.52 17.11
C TYR A 41 -8.43 9.95 18.44
N THR A 42 -8.79 8.70 18.72
CA THR A 42 -8.38 8.01 19.96
C THR A 42 -7.13 7.16 19.75
N LEU A 43 -6.10 7.32 20.59
CA LEU A 43 -4.80 6.64 20.42
C LEU A 43 -4.90 5.10 20.44
N TRP A 44 -5.69 4.53 21.36
CA TRP A 44 -5.85 3.07 21.40
C TRP A 44 -6.56 2.54 20.15
N ARG A 45 -7.53 3.30 19.60
CA ARG A 45 -8.19 2.97 18.33
C ARG A 45 -7.21 3.08 17.18
N ALA A 46 -6.36 4.10 17.16
CA ALA A 46 -5.29 4.22 16.18
C ALA A 46 -4.36 3.00 16.19
N ALA A 47 -3.93 2.54 17.37
CA ALA A 47 -3.13 1.32 17.50
C ALA A 47 -3.89 0.07 17.03
N ALA A 48 -5.18 -0.06 17.39
CA ALA A 48 -6.01 -1.18 16.95
C ALA A 48 -6.18 -1.19 15.41
N VAL A 49 -6.49 -0.05 14.79
CA VAL A 49 -6.56 0.10 13.33
C VAL A 49 -5.23 -0.25 12.68
N PHE A 50 -4.10 0.18 13.25
CA PHE A 50 -2.78 -0.17 12.75
C PHE A 50 -2.59 -1.69 12.70
N LEU A 51 -2.90 -2.39 13.80
CA LEU A 51 -2.79 -3.84 13.91
C LEU A 51 -3.72 -4.55 12.93
N ILE A 52 -4.99 -4.12 12.85
CA ILE A 52 -5.98 -4.68 11.93
C ILE A 52 -5.47 -4.58 10.49
N LEU A 53 -5.01 -3.41 10.06
CA LEU A 53 -4.58 -3.21 8.68
C LEU A 53 -3.27 -3.95 8.37
N HIS A 54 -2.24 -3.74 9.19
CA HIS A 54 -0.87 -4.16 8.85
C HIS A 54 -0.57 -5.61 9.22
N VAL A 55 -1.28 -6.17 10.20
CA VAL A 55 -1.05 -7.55 10.66
C VAL A 55 -2.13 -8.50 10.13
N LEU A 56 -3.35 -8.04 9.87
CA LEU A 56 -4.44 -8.90 9.41
C LEU A 56 -4.84 -8.65 7.95
N VAL A 57 -5.35 -7.46 7.62
CA VAL A 57 -5.95 -7.16 6.31
C VAL A 57 -4.94 -7.24 5.18
N TYR A 58 -3.83 -6.49 5.24
CA TYR A 58 -2.84 -6.52 4.16
C TYR A 58 -2.18 -7.90 4.00
N PRO A 59 -1.82 -8.61 5.08
CA PRO A 59 -1.31 -9.97 4.92
C PRO A 59 -2.33 -10.95 4.33
N ALA A 60 -3.62 -10.85 4.69
CA ALA A 60 -4.67 -11.68 4.10
C ALA A 60 -4.90 -11.38 2.61
N SER A 61 -4.83 -10.11 2.22
CA SER A 61 -4.84 -9.68 0.81
C SER A 61 -3.65 -10.25 0.04
N ASN A 62 -2.44 -10.14 0.59
CA ASN A 62 -1.21 -10.65 0.00
C ASN A 62 -1.20 -12.17 -0.13
N GLY A 63 -1.65 -12.89 0.90
CA GLY A 63 -1.75 -14.34 0.92
C GLY A 63 -2.78 -14.85 -0.08
N TYR A 64 -3.94 -14.19 -0.19
CA TYR A 64 -4.94 -14.54 -1.20
C TYR A 64 -4.41 -14.33 -2.62
N ASN A 65 -3.75 -13.21 -2.87
CA ASN A 65 -3.09 -12.94 -4.13
C ASN A 65 -2.07 -14.05 -4.48
N SER A 66 -1.18 -14.39 -3.55
CA SER A 66 -0.20 -15.47 -3.76
C SER A 66 -0.86 -16.83 -3.98
N TYR A 67 -1.97 -17.15 -3.29
CA TYR A 67 -2.70 -18.40 -3.48
C TYR A 67 -3.25 -18.57 -4.90
N HIS A 68 -3.74 -17.47 -5.48
CA HIS A 68 -4.34 -17.45 -6.81
C HIS A 68 -3.31 -17.40 -7.93
N ASP A 69 -2.28 -16.57 -7.77
CA ASP A 69 -1.27 -16.28 -8.80
C ASP A 69 -0.23 -17.39 -8.92
N ARG A 70 0.10 -18.05 -7.79
CA ARG A 70 1.05 -19.17 -7.73
C ARG A 70 2.38 -18.85 -8.40
N ASP A 71 2.87 -17.63 -8.18
CA ASP A 71 4.10 -17.13 -8.78
C ASP A 71 5.31 -18.01 -8.45
N GLU A 72 6.09 -18.36 -9.47
CA GLU A 72 7.40 -19.00 -9.30
C GLU A 72 8.53 -17.96 -9.31
N GLY A 73 8.28 -16.82 -9.94
CA GLY A 73 9.17 -15.66 -10.01
C GLY A 73 9.09 -14.75 -8.78
N SER A 74 9.89 -13.69 -8.77
CA SER A 74 9.93 -12.77 -7.62
C SER A 74 8.66 -11.93 -7.52
N ILE A 75 8.13 -11.80 -6.30
CA ILE A 75 6.95 -10.98 -5.99
C ILE A 75 7.30 -9.93 -4.93
N GLY A 76 6.46 -8.91 -4.77
CA GLY A 76 6.69 -7.86 -3.76
C GLY A 76 7.09 -8.42 -2.39
N GLY A 77 8.30 -8.07 -1.94
CA GLY A 77 8.90 -8.51 -0.67
C GLY A 77 9.57 -9.89 -0.67
N LEU A 78 9.38 -10.73 -1.69
CA LEU A 78 9.93 -12.09 -1.77
C LEU A 78 10.63 -12.34 -3.10
N ARG A 79 11.95 -12.45 -3.08
CA ARG A 79 12.75 -12.75 -4.28
C ARG A 79 12.50 -14.17 -4.82
N ARG A 80 12.23 -15.12 -3.93
CA ARG A 80 11.96 -16.53 -4.25
C ARG A 80 10.79 -16.99 -3.37
N PRO A 81 9.54 -16.77 -3.80
CA PRO A 81 8.40 -17.20 -3.01
C PRO A 81 8.39 -18.74 -2.87
N PRO A 82 8.02 -19.29 -1.71
CA PRO A 82 7.82 -20.73 -1.58
C PRO A 82 6.57 -21.15 -2.38
N LYS A 83 6.46 -22.45 -2.68
CA LYS A 83 5.27 -22.98 -3.36
C LYS A 83 4.03 -22.80 -2.49
N VAL A 84 2.93 -22.44 -3.14
CA VAL A 84 1.62 -22.30 -2.51
C VAL A 84 1.15 -23.62 -1.94
N THR A 85 0.60 -23.58 -0.72
CA THR A 85 -0.05 -24.72 -0.07
C THR A 85 -1.50 -24.41 0.27
N HIS A 86 -2.32 -25.42 0.56
CA HIS A 86 -3.73 -25.22 0.93
C HIS A 86 -3.88 -24.49 2.27
N GLU A 87 -2.90 -24.65 3.17
CA GLU A 87 -2.83 -23.98 4.48
C GLU A 87 -2.78 -22.45 4.36
N LEU A 88 -2.28 -21.91 3.23
CA LEU A 88 -2.34 -20.48 2.96
C LEU A 88 -3.78 -19.96 2.93
N PHE A 89 -4.69 -20.70 2.30
CA PHE A 89 -6.08 -20.30 2.25
C PHE A 89 -6.74 -20.34 3.64
N HIS A 90 -6.38 -21.30 4.49
CA HIS A 90 -6.82 -21.33 5.89
C HIS A 90 -6.37 -20.08 6.65
N LEU A 91 -5.11 -19.68 6.50
CA LEU A 91 -4.58 -18.46 7.14
C LEU A 91 -5.26 -17.19 6.62
N VAL A 92 -5.51 -17.12 5.32
CA VAL A 92 -6.25 -16.00 4.72
C VAL A 92 -7.63 -15.87 5.35
N LEU A 93 -8.39 -16.95 5.42
CA LEU A 93 -9.74 -16.93 6.02
C LEU A 93 -9.71 -16.59 7.51
N LEU A 94 -8.73 -17.11 8.25
CA LEU A 94 -8.54 -16.77 9.65
C LEU A 94 -8.29 -15.27 9.83
N PHE A 95 -7.38 -14.69 9.03
CA PHE A 95 -7.03 -13.27 9.14
C PHE A 95 -8.19 -12.37 8.69
N ASP A 96 -8.91 -12.74 7.62
CA ASP A 96 -10.12 -12.03 7.19
C ASP A 96 -11.18 -12.04 8.31
N GLY A 97 -11.45 -13.21 8.91
CA GLY A 97 -12.43 -13.36 9.99
C GLY A 97 -12.04 -12.56 11.24
N LEU A 98 -10.78 -12.61 11.66
CA LEU A 98 -10.27 -11.82 12.79
C LEU A 98 -10.32 -10.31 12.49
N ALA A 99 -9.92 -9.89 11.29
CA ALA A 99 -9.97 -8.49 10.91
C ALA A 99 -11.39 -7.94 10.99
N LEU A 100 -12.38 -8.66 10.45
CA LEU A 100 -13.78 -8.25 10.48
C LEU A 100 -14.34 -8.23 11.90
N LEU A 101 -14.08 -9.28 12.68
CA LEU A 101 -14.56 -9.38 14.06
C LEU A 101 -14.03 -8.25 14.93
N ILE A 102 -12.71 -8.00 14.88
CA ILE A 102 -12.08 -6.94 15.68
C ILE A 102 -12.55 -5.57 15.20
N SER A 103 -12.64 -5.35 13.88
CA SER A 103 -13.14 -4.09 13.31
C SER A 103 -14.58 -3.80 13.75
N PHE A 104 -15.42 -4.82 13.88
CA PHE A 104 -16.81 -4.67 14.32
C PHE A 104 -16.91 -4.12 15.75
N PHE A 105 -16.00 -4.54 16.64
CA PHE A 105 -15.92 -4.01 18.00
C PHE A 105 -15.38 -2.58 18.07
N LEU A 106 -14.67 -2.09 17.04
CA LEU A 106 -14.30 -0.69 16.94
C LEU A 106 -15.49 0.16 16.47
N SER A 107 -16.12 -0.25 15.36
CA SER A 107 -17.30 0.40 14.77
C SER A 107 -17.88 -0.48 13.65
N PRO A 108 -19.22 -0.68 13.59
CA PRO A 108 -19.86 -1.39 12.48
C PRO A 108 -19.53 -0.77 11.11
N LEU A 109 -19.42 0.56 11.03
CA LEU A 109 -19.06 1.26 9.80
C LEU A 109 -17.61 0.95 9.39
N PHE A 110 -16.68 0.97 10.35
CA PHE A 110 -15.29 0.60 10.07
C PHE A 110 -15.18 -0.86 9.59
N ALA A 111 -15.92 -1.77 10.23
CA ALA A 111 -15.99 -3.17 9.79
C ALA A 111 -16.54 -3.33 8.37
N LEU A 112 -17.58 -2.56 8.00
CA LEU A 112 -18.09 -2.52 6.64
C LEU A 112 -17.03 -2.03 5.65
N MET A 113 -16.27 -0.99 6.00
CA MET A 113 -15.19 -0.50 5.14
C MET A 113 -14.08 -1.54 4.96
N VAL A 114 -13.68 -2.22 6.05
CA VAL A 114 -12.71 -3.34 5.98
C VAL A 114 -13.26 -4.49 5.13
N ALA A 115 -14.54 -4.83 5.25
CA ALA A 115 -15.18 -5.85 4.42
C ALA A 115 -15.14 -5.48 2.93
N LEU A 116 -15.49 -4.25 2.59
CA LEU A 116 -15.43 -3.76 1.21
C LEU A 116 -14.00 -3.79 0.66
N TYR A 117 -13.01 -3.35 1.45
CA TYR A 117 -11.60 -3.44 1.07
C TYR A 117 -11.18 -4.88 0.78
N LEU A 118 -11.51 -5.81 1.70
CA LEU A 118 -11.18 -7.22 1.54
C LEU A 118 -11.83 -7.80 0.28
N LEU A 119 -13.13 -7.56 0.06
CA LEU A 119 -13.87 -8.04 -1.11
C LEU A 119 -13.24 -7.53 -2.42
N VAL A 120 -12.90 -6.25 -2.49
CA VAL A 120 -12.23 -5.67 -3.67
C VAL A 120 -10.85 -6.28 -3.87
N SER A 121 -10.09 -6.46 -2.79
CA SER A 121 -8.79 -7.12 -2.83
C SER A 121 -8.89 -8.58 -3.29
N LYS A 122 -9.96 -9.31 -2.93
CA LYS A 122 -10.18 -10.67 -3.43
C LYS A 122 -10.58 -10.64 -4.90
N ALA A 123 -11.54 -9.80 -5.29
CA ALA A 123 -11.97 -9.64 -6.68
C ALA A 123 -10.81 -9.29 -7.64
N TYR A 124 -9.79 -8.59 -7.13
CA TYR A 124 -8.57 -8.30 -7.87
C TYR A 124 -7.80 -9.55 -8.31
N SER A 125 -7.69 -10.58 -7.45
CA SER A 125 -6.90 -11.80 -7.71
C SER A 125 -7.74 -13.05 -7.98
N ASP A 126 -9.06 -12.99 -7.74
CA ASP A 126 -9.97 -14.11 -7.95
C ASP A 126 -9.90 -14.63 -9.39
N ARG A 127 -10.06 -15.94 -9.61
CA ARG A 127 -9.91 -16.54 -10.95
C ARG A 127 -11.06 -16.20 -11.90
N SER A 128 -12.27 -16.00 -11.37
CA SER A 128 -13.47 -15.74 -12.16
C SER A 128 -13.56 -14.25 -12.52
N ILE A 129 -13.31 -13.37 -11.54
CA ILE A 129 -13.38 -11.92 -11.72
C ILE A 129 -12.07 -11.40 -12.34
N ARG A 130 -10.95 -11.61 -11.63
CA ARG A 130 -9.57 -11.23 -11.99
C ARG A 130 -9.45 -9.79 -12.50
N LEU A 131 -9.80 -8.80 -11.67
CA LEU A 131 -9.78 -7.38 -12.11
C LEU A 131 -8.44 -6.96 -12.71
N LYS A 132 -7.32 -7.50 -12.19
CA LYS A 132 -5.96 -7.18 -12.63
C LYS A 132 -5.68 -7.42 -14.12
N LYS A 133 -6.53 -8.17 -14.84
CA LYS A 133 -6.46 -8.32 -16.30
C LYS A 133 -6.83 -7.04 -17.07
N TYR A 134 -7.47 -6.08 -16.41
CA TYR A 134 -7.88 -4.80 -17.00
C TYR A 134 -6.95 -3.67 -16.53
N PRO A 135 -6.03 -3.15 -17.36
CA PRO A 135 -4.95 -2.27 -16.90
C PRO A 135 -5.47 -0.98 -16.26
N ILE A 136 -6.44 -0.33 -16.90
CA ILE A 136 -6.97 0.97 -16.44
C ILE A 136 -7.89 0.79 -15.23
N ILE A 137 -8.89 -0.11 -15.34
CA ILE A 137 -9.87 -0.34 -14.29
C ILE A 137 -9.19 -0.87 -13.02
N SER A 138 -8.28 -1.85 -13.15
CA SER A 138 -7.57 -2.38 -11.99
C SER A 138 -6.70 -1.34 -11.31
N THR A 139 -6.03 -0.47 -12.08
CA THR A 139 -5.24 0.63 -11.51
C THR A 139 -6.14 1.60 -10.75
N LEU A 140 -7.24 2.05 -11.36
CA LEU A 140 -8.18 2.96 -10.69
C LEU A 140 -8.73 2.36 -9.39
N VAL A 141 -9.17 1.10 -9.43
CA VAL A 141 -9.69 0.40 -8.26
C VAL A 141 -8.63 0.29 -7.17
N VAL A 142 -7.41 -0.16 -7.51
CA VAL A 142 -6.34 -0.32 -6.52
C VAL A 142 -5.94 1.02 -5.92
N THR A 143 -5.76 2.07 -6.72
CA THR A 143 -5.26 3.35 -6.23
C THR A 143 -6.31 4.10 -5.41
N VAL A 144 -7.60 3.96 -5.74
CA VAL A 144 -8.69 4.51 -4.92
C VAL A 144 -8.84 3.72 -3.62
N PHE A 145 -8.85 2.38 -3.67
CA PHE A 145 -9.04 1.56 -2.46
C PHE A 145 -7.84 1.60 -1.52
N GLN A 146 -6.61 1.58 -2.04
CA GLN A 146 -5.39 1.71 -1.22
C GLN A 146 -5.03 3.15 -0.88
N GLY A 147 -5.50 4.13 -1.67
CA GLY A 147 -5.31 5.56 -1.42
C GLY A 147 -6.46 6.13 -0.59
N ALA A 148 -7.32 6.93 -1.22
CA ALA A 148 -8.41 7.67 -0.56
C ALA A 148 -9.29 6.82 0.36
N PHE A 149 -9.73 5.64 -0.08
CA PHE A 149 -10.59 4.79 0.74
C PHE A 149 -9.88 4.32 2.01
N THR A 150 -8.63 3.86 1.91
CA THR A 150 -7.84 3.42 3.07
C THR A 150 -7.55 4.60 3.99
N PHE A 151 -7.22 5.77 3.43
CA PHE A 151 -7.03 7.00 4.20
C PHE A 151 -8.27 7.33 5.05
N LEU A 152 -9.47 7.32 4.45
CA LEU A 152 -10.73 7.58 5.16
C LEU A 152 -11.06 6.44 6.14
N MET A 153 -10.84 5.19 5.74
CA MET A 153 -11.06 4.01 6.58
C MET A 153 -10.23 4.07 7.86
N VAL A 154 -8.98 4.55 7.79
CA VAL A 154 -8.14 4.77 8.97
C VAL A 154 -8.79 5.79 9.90
N GLN A 155 -9.22 6.94 9.40
CA GLN A 155 -9.84 8.00 10.20
C GLN A 155 -11.18 7.57 10.84
N VAL A 156 -12.02 6.87 10.08
CA VAL A 156 -13.27 6.30 10.61
C VAL A 156 -12.97 5.28 11.71
N GLY A 157 -12.00 4.39 11.49
CA GLY A 157 -11.59 3.41 12.48
C GLY A 157 -11.01 4.02 13.76
N THR A 158 -10.36 5.18 13.66
CA THR A 158 -9.79 5.89 14.82
C THR A 158 -10.80 6.74 15.59
N GLY A 159 -12.02 6.90 15.06
CA GLY A 159 -13.18 7.48 15.76
C GLY A 159 -13.77 8.74 15.13
N LEU A 160 -13.31 9.18 13.96
CA LEU A 160 -13.92 10.30 13.25
C LEU A 160 -15.22 9.86 12.58
N ASP A 161 -16.19 10.78 12.50
CA ASP A 161 -17.43 10.53 11.78
C ASP A 161 -17.30 10.73 10.25
N MET A 162 -18.31 10.30 9.49
CA MET A 162 -18.29 10.42 8.02
C MET A 162 -18.31 11.87 7.53
N GLN A 163 -18.92 12.78 8.29
CA GLN A 163 -18.98 14.19 7.91
C GLN A 163 -17.59 14.82 8.03
N GLN A 164 -16.89 14.56 9.13
CA GLN A 164 -15.53 15.01 9.39
C GLN A 164 -14.51 14.44 8.40
N THR A 165 -14.70 13.21 7.95
CA THR A 165 -13.80 12.56 7.01
C THR A 165 -14.04 12.99 5.56
N LEU A 166 -15.28 13.35 5.19
CA LEU A 166 -15.61 13.79 3.82
C LEU A 166 -15.57 15.31 3.61
N GLN A 167 -15.47 16.11 4.68
CA GLN A 167 -15.39 17.57 4.55
C GLN A 167 -14.06 18.05 3.96
N ALA A 168 -14.08 19.22 3.34
CA ALA A 168 -12.85 19.93 2.99
C ALA A 168 -12.18 20.51 4.26
N PRO A 169 -10.84 20.51 4.36
CA PRO A 169 -9.88 20.06 3.34
C PRO A 169 -9.59 18.55 3.35
N ASN A 170 -10.15 17.77 4.29
CA ASN A 170 -9.78 16.37 4.50
C ASN A 170 -9.94 15.46 3.26
N VAL A 171 -11.03 15.64 2.51
CA VAL A 171 -11.25 14.90 1.25
C VAL A 171 -10.14 15.14 0.20
N TRP A 172 -9.52 16.32 0.21
CA TRP A 172 -8.41 16.63 -0.69
C TRP A 172 -7.12 15.93 -0.27
N PHE A 173 -6.89 15.73 1.04
CA PHE A 173 -5.79 14.87 1.50
C PHE A 173 -6.02 13.40 1.12
N ALA A 174 -7.26 12.91 1.14
CA ALA A 174 -7.57 11.58 0.62
C ALA A 174 -7.24 11.47 -0.88
N LEU A 175 -7.52 12.51 -1.68
CA LEU A 175 -7.13 12.56 -3.09
C LEU A 175 -5.60 12.56 -3.29
N VAL A 176 -4.84 13.30 -2.46
CA VAL A 176 -3.37 13.24 -2.46
C VAL A 176 -2.89 11.80 -2.27
N SER A 177 -3.50 11.06 -1.33
CA SER A 177 -3.15 9.65 -1.10
C SER A 177 -3.35 8.80 -2.36
N THR A 178 -4.49 8.96 -3.04
CA THR A 178 -4.74 8.29 -4.33
C THR A 178 -3.73 8.68 -5.41
N LEU A 179 -3.35 9.95 -5.52
CA LEU A 179 -2.36 10.40 -6.53
C LEU A 179 -0.97 9.81 -6.27
N PHE A 180 -0.55 9.74 -5.01
CA PHE A 180 0.71 9.07 -4.65
C PHE A 180 0.66 7.58 -5.01
N LEU A 181 -0.44 6.90 -4.71
CA LEU A 181 -0.62 5.49 -5.08
C LEU A 181 -0.69 5.30 -6.60
N CYS A 182 -1.35 6.21 -7.34
CA CYS A 182 -1.36 6.20 -8.80
C CYS A 182 0.04 6.21 -9.38
N GLY A 183 0.95 6.99 -8.80
CA GLY A 183 2.34 7.00 -9.25
C GLY A 183 3.14 5.78 -8.81
N SER A 184 3.03 5.38 -7.54
CA SER A 184 3.86 4.31 -6.97
C SER A 184 3.44 2.91 -7.40
N TYR A 185 2.13 2.66 -7.56
CA TYR A 185 1.63 1.31 -7.81
C TYR A 185 2.15 0.70 -9.14
N PRO A 186 2.10 1.40 -10.29
CA PRO A 186 2.69 0.87 -11.53
C PRO A 186 4.20 0.59 -11.43
N LEU A 187 4.95 1.38 -10.64
CA LEU A 187 6.37 1.11 -10.40
C LEU A 187 6.60 -0.21 -9.67
N THR A 188 5.64 -0.68 -8.87
CA THR A 188 5.76 -1.99 -8.20
C THR A 188 5.69 -3.16 -9.18
N GLN A 189 5.12 -2.95 -10.37
CA GLN A 189 4.91 -3.97 -11.41
C GLN A 189 5.96 -3.90 -12.52
N ILE A 190 6.80 -2.85 -12.56
CA ILE A 190 7.64 -2.53 -13.71
C ILE A 190 8.67 -3.61 -14.07
N TYR A 191 9.10 -4.43 -13.10
CA TYR A 191 10.05 -5.53 -13.31
C TYR A 191 9.36 -6.86 -13.67
N GLN A 192 8.03 -6.94 -13.57
CA GLN A 192 7.25 -8.18 -13.73
C GLN A 192 6.60 -8.31 -15.11
N HIS A 193 6.99 -7.48 -16.09
CA HIS A 193 6.34 -7.43 -17.42
C HIS A 193 6.25 -8.79 -18.11
N GLN A 194 7.32 -9.58 -18.05
CA GLN A 194 7.34 -10.92 -18.65
C GLN A 194 6.37 -11.87 -17.94
N GLU A 195 6.49 -12.00 -16.62
CA GLU A 195 5.64 -12.89 -15.80
C GLU A 195 4.15 -12.52 -15.90
N ASP A 196 3.84 -11.22 -15.88
CA ASP A 196 2.47 -10.71 -16.06
C ASP A 196 1.91 -11.12 -17.43
N SER A 197 2.71 -10.96 -18.49
CA SER A 197 2.31 -11.33 -19.85
C SER A 197 2.09 -12.83 -20.01
N GLU A 198 2.96 -13.67 -19.43
CA GLU A 198 2.85 -15.14 -19.46
C GLU A 198 1.57 -15.64 -18.76
N ARG A 199 1.11 -14.93 -17.74
CA ARG A 199 -0.17 -15.20 -17.04
C ARG A 199 -1.40 -14.66 -17.77
N GLY A 200 -1.22 -13.88 -18.84
CA GLY A 200 -2.30 -13.18 -19.53
C GLY A 200 -2.83 -11.95 -18.79
N ASP A 201 -2.12 -11.45 -17.78
CA ASP A 201 -2.45 -10.20 -17.09
C ASP A 201 -1.95 -9.00 -17.92
N LYS A 202 -2.78 -7.99 -18.11
CA LYS A 202 -2.40 -6.72 -18.75
C LYS A 202 -2.36 -5.62 -17.70
N THR A 203 -1.22 -5.46 -17.05
CA THR A 203 -1.01 -4.39 -16.06
C THR A 203 -0.83 -3.04 -16.74
N LEU A 204 -1.07 -1.94 -16.00
CA LEU A 204 -0.85 -0.60 -16.56
C LEU A 204 0.64 -0.38 -16.91
N SER A 205 1.55 -0.90 -16.07
CA SER A 205 2.98 -0.79 -16.36
C SER A 205 3.37 -1.51 -17.66
N LEU A 206 2.79 -2.68 -17.92
CA LEU A 206 2.97 -3.41 -19.18
C LEU A 206 2.42 -2.61 -20.37
N LEU A 207 1.22 -2.02 -20.23
CA LEU A 207 0.58 -1.20 -21.28
C LEU A 207 1.40 0.03 -21.65
N LEU A 208 1.96 0.72 -20.65
CA LEU A 208 2.78 1.93 -20.84
C LEU A 208 4.23 1.59 -21.27
N GLY A 209 4.66 0.35 -21.06
CA GLY A 209 6.06 -0.05 -21.11
C GLY A 209 6.90 0.61 -20.00
N ILE A 210 8.18 0.26 -19.94
CA ILE A 210 9.11 0.73 -18.90
C ILE A 210 9.20 2.28 -18.87
N ARG A 211 9.44 2.90 -20.03
CA ARG A 211 9.62 4.37 -20.09
C ARG A 211 8.33 5.11 -19.75
N GLY A 212 7.20 4.67 -20.30
CA GLY A 212 5.90 5.26 -20.01
C GLY A 212 5.51 5.11 -18.54
N THR A 213 5.85 3.98 -17.91
CA THR A 213 5.63 3.77 -16.47
C THR A 213 6.38 4.81 -15.63
N PHE A 214 7.65 5.07 -15.92
CA PHE A 214 8.42 6.11 -15.22
C PHE A 214 7.85 7.51 -15.42
N VAL A 215 7.47 7.87 -16.64
CA VAL A 215 6.88 9.19 -16.94
C VAL A 215 5.54 9.36 -16.22
N PHE A 216 4.66 8.35 -16.32
CA PHE A 216 3.37 8.34 -15.65
C PHE A 216 3.52 8.48 -14.13
N ALA A 217 4.45 7.71 -13.54
CA ALA A 217 4.73 7.78 -12.11
C ALA A 217 5.24 9.17 -11.70
N GLY A 218 6.19 9.73 -12.47
CA GLY A 218 6.71 11.07 -12.20
C GLY A 218 5.62 12.15 -12.23
N ILE A 219 4.72 12.10 -13.21
CA ILE A 219 3.58 13.04 -13.31
C ILE A 219 2.63 12.87 -12.12
N ALA A 220 2.17 11.66 -11.84
CA ALA A 220 1.21 11.40 -10.77
C ALA A 220 1.76 11.77 -9.37
N LEU A 221 3.02 11.41 -9.09
CA LEU A 221 3.70 11.79 -7.84
C LEU A 221 3.87 13.31 -7.73
N SER A 222 4.24 13.99 -8.82
CA SER A 222 4.39 15.45 -8.82
C SER A 222 3.05 16.16 -8.62
N LEU A 223 1.97 15.67 -9.23
CA LEU A 223 0.62 16.19 -9.00
C LEU A 223 0.17 15.99 -7.55
N GLY A 224 0.42 14.81 -6.98
CA GLY A 224 0.14 14.54 -5.56
C GLY A 224 0.92 15.48 -4.64
N ALA A 225 2.21 15.69 -4.91
CA ALA A 225 3.06 16.57 -4.12
C ALA A 225 2.64 18.04 -4.25
N ALA A 226 2.35 18.50 -5.48
CA ALA A 226 1.88 19.86 -5.73
C ALA A 226 0.54 20.13 -5.03
N LEU A 227 -0.41 19.19 -5.08
CA LEU A 227 -1.67 19.30 -4.36
C LEU A 227 -1.46 19.35 -2.85
N LEU A 228 -0.61 18.47 -2.29
CA LEU A 228 -0.30 18.47 -0.86
C LEU A 228 0.32 19.78 -0.39
N ILE A 229 1.31 20.29 -1.15
CA ILE A 229 1.96 21.57 -0.87
C ILE A 229 0.95 22.70 -0.96
N GLY A 230 0.08 22.70 -1.98
CA GLY A 230 -1.00 23.69 -2.13
C GLY A 230 -1.97 23.69 -0.95
N LEU A 231 -2.35 22.50 -0.44
CA LEU A 231 -3.18 22.36 0.75
C LEU A 231 -2.48 22.91 1.99
N TYR A 232 -1.20 22.58 2.21
CA TYR A 232 -0.45 23.11 3.35
C TYR A 232 -0.24 24.63 3.25
N LEU A 233 -0.04 25.19 2.06
CA LEU A 233 0.01 26.64 1.86
C LEU A 233 -1.33 27.30 2.21
N ALA A 234 -2.44 26.75 1.72
CA ALA A 234 -3.78 27.25 1.99
C ALA A 234 -4.14 27.21 3.49
N LEU A 235 -3.56 26.27 4.23
CA LEU A 235 -3.74 26.12 5.68
C LEU A 235 -2.66 26.85 6.52
N GLY A 236 -1.73 27.57 5.88
CA GLY A 236 -0.64 28.26 6.59
C GLY A 236 0.40 27.33 7.23
N GLN A 237 0.46 26.05 6.83
CA GLN A 237 1.29 25.00 7.43
C GLN A 237 2.68 24.92 6.77
N LEU A 238 3.44 26.02 6.78
CA LEU A 238 4.76 26.11 6.13
C LEU A 238 5.76 25.07 6.66
N LEU A 239 5.74 24.79 7.95
CA LEU A 239 6.61 23.78 8.56
C LEU A 239 6.35 22.38 7.99
N ASN A 240 5.09 22.01 7.74
CA ASN A 240 4.73 20.71 7.18
C ASN A 240 5.28 20.55 5.74
N ILE A 241 5.32 21.63 4.96
CA ILE A 241 5.93 21.64 3.62
C ILE A 241 7.42 21.37 3.72
N VAL A 242 8.13 22.07 4.61
CA VAL A 242 9.57 21.90 4.80
C VAL A 242 9.89 20.48 5.24
N ILE A 243 9.17 19.94 6.21
CA ILE A 243 9.33 18.56 6.69
C ILE A 243 9.11 17.57 5.55
N PHE A 244 7.99 17.71 4.82
CA PHE A 244 7.65 16.82 3.71
C PHE A 244 8.74 16.84 2.63
N LEU A 245 9.16 18.01 2.16
CA LEU A 245 10.17 18.14 1.10
C LEU A 245 11.53 17.58 1.53
N LEU A 246 12.00 17.91 2.74
CA LEU A 246 13.30 17.44 3.23
C LEU A 246 13.32 15.92 3.39
N LEU A 247 12.30 15.34 4.00
CA LEU A 247 12.26 13.90 4.28
C LEU A 247 11.94 13.06 3.04
N THR A 248 11.28 13.62 2.03
CA THR A 248 11.01 12.94 0.76
C THR A 248 12.06 13.18 -0.32
N ALA A 249 13.03 14.10 -0.12
CA ALA A 249 14.13 14.34 -1.07
C ALA A 249 14.91 13.06 -1.47
N PRO A 250 15.20 12.09 -0.57
CA PRO A 250 15.86 10.84 -0.95
C PRO A 250 15.06 10.02 -1.96
N ILE A 251 13.73 10.10 -1.93
CA ILE A 251 12.83 9.42 -2.88
C ILE A 251 13.07 9.97 -4.27
N THR A 252 13.01 11.31 -4.42
CA THR A 252 13.21 11.99 -5.70
C THR A 252 14.61 11.71 -6.25
N TYR A 253 15.64 11.79 -5.40
CA TYR A 253 17.02 11.47 -5.78
C TYR A 253 17.14 10.04 -6.33
N TYR A 254 16.62 9.05 -5.58
CA TYR A 254 16.68 7.66 -6.00
C TYR A 254 15.86 7.40 -7.27
N PHE A 255 14.65 7.95 -7.35
CA PHE A 255 13.74 7.81 -8.49
C PHE A 255 14.37 8.34 -9.78
N LEU A 256 14.86 9.59 -9.79
CA LEU A 256 15.48 10.20 -10.97
C LEU A 256 16.76 9.46 -11.37
N GLY A 257 17.56 9.02 -10.39
CA GLY A 257 18.72 8.17 -10.64
C GLY A 257 18.34 6.83 -11.28
N TRP A 258 17.29 6.19 -10.79
CA TRP A 258 16.79 4.92 -11.31
C TRP A 258 16.20 5.07 -12.72
N VAL A 259 15.47 6.15 -12.99
CA VAL A 259 14.99 6.51 -14.34
C VAL A 259 16.16 6.59 -15.32
N ARG A 260 17.19 7.39 -14.98
CA ARG A 260 18.37 7.58 -15.83
C ARG A 260 19.07 6.25 -16.11
N ARG A 261 19.35 5.46 -15.07
CA ARG A 261 20.01 4.14 -15.21
C ARG A 261 19.16 3.17 -16.03
N SER A 262 17.85 3.11 -15.81
CA SER A 262 16.93 2.20 -16.49
C SER A 262 16.75 2.53 -17.97
N TRP A 263 16.82 3.80 -18.35
CA TRP A 263 16.75 4.19 -19.77
C TRP A 263 18.02 3.88 -20.55
N GLN A 264 19.16 3.80 -19.86
CA GLN A 264 20.45 3.43 -20.42
C GLN A 264 20.66 1.91 -20.43
N ASN A 265 20.20 1.22 -19.38
CA ASN A 265 20.34 -0.22 -19.22
C ASN A 265 19.00 -0.82 -18.73
N PRO A 266 18.27 -1.55 -19.60
CA PRO A 266 17.03 -2.23 -19.22
C PRO A 266 17.18 -3.20 -18.03
N GLY A 267 18.38 -3.75 -17.80
CA GLY A 267 18.66 -4.65 -16.67
C GLY A 267 18.56 -3.99 -15.29
N GLU A 268 18.49 -2.66 -15.22
CA GLU A 268 18.22 -1.92 -13.97
C GLU A 268 16.75 -1.96 -13.55
N VAL A 269 15.86 -2.39 -14.44
CA VAL A 269 14.44 -2.63 -14.13
C VAL A 269 14.32 -4.04 -13.58
N ASN A 270 14.65 -4.19 -12.30
CA ASN A 270 14.75 -5.46 -11.61
C ASN A 270 14.12 -5.39 -10.22
N PHE A 271 13.94 -6.57 -9.62
CA PHE A 271 13.36 -6.74 -8.29
C PHE A 271 14.08 -5.89 -7.22
N GLU A 272 15.41 -5.86 -7.23
CA GLU A 272 16.22 -5.16 -6.23
C GLU A 272 15.99 -3.65 -6.24
N ASN A 273 16.04 -3.04 -7.43
CA ASN A 273 15.86 -1.61 -7.57
C ASN A 273 14.41 -1.19 -7.27
N THR A 274 13.42 -2.00 -7.65
CA THR A 274 12.01 -1.79 -7.29
C THR A 274 11.79 -1.90 -5.78
N MET A 275 12.36 -2.92 -5.11
CA MET A 275 12.26 -3.06 -3.67
C MET A 275 13.01 -1.97 -2.90
N ARG A 276 14.14 -1.49 -3.43
CA ARG A 276 14.83 -0.33 -2.85
C ARG A 276 13.99 0.94 -3.00
N MET A 277 13.34 1.16 -4.14
CA MET A 277 12.39 2.28 -4.31
C MET A 277 11.25 2.22 -3.28
N ASN A 278 10.63 1.04 -3.10
CA ASN A 278 9.54 0.85 -2.13
C ASN A 278 10.01 1.09 -0.69
N LYS A 279 11.20 0.60 -0.32
CA LYS A 279 11.79 0.83 1.01
C LYS A 279 12.04 2.30 1.28
N ILE A 280 12.75 2.98 0.38
CA ILE A 280 13.07 4.41 0.51
C ILE A 280 11.78 5.21 0.60
N SER A 281 10.84 4.99 -0.33
CA SER A 281 9.56 5.70 -0.36
C SER A 281 8.76 5.50 0.91
N SER A 282 8.59 4.25 1.36
CA SER A 282 7.78 3.98 2.55
C SER A 282 8.38 4.61 3.80
N LEU A 283 9.70 4.46 4.01
CA LEU A 283 10.37 4.99 5.20
C LEU A 283 10.33 6.52 5.21
N CYS A 284 10.67 7.16 4.09
CA CYS A 284 10.68 8.62 3.98
C CYS A 284 9.28 9.23 4.17
N ILE A 285 8.25 8.70 3.49
CA ILE A 285 6.89 9.24 3.60
C ILE A 285 6.30 8.96 4.99
N SER A 286 6.50 7.74 5.52
CA SER A 286 6.05 7.41 6.88
C SER A 286 6.70 8.32 7.91
N LEU A 287 8.02 8.53 7.83
CA LEU A 287 8.74 9.43 8.73
C LEU A 287 8.26 10.88 8.59
N ALA A 288 7.99 11.35 7.37
CA ALA A 288 7.46 12.69 7.14
C ALA A 288 6.12 12.91 7.84
N PHE A 289 5.14 12.03 7.60
CA PHE A 289 3.81 12.19 8.20
C PHE A 289 3.80 11.87 9.69
N PHE A 290 4.62 10.92 10.15
CA PHE A 290 4.79 10.67 11.57
C PHE A 290 5.38 11.88 12.30
N LEU A 291 6.40 12.54 11.74
CA LEU A 291 6.98 13.74 12.34
C LEU A 291 6.01 14.92 12.32
N ILE A 292 5.27 15.13 11.23
CA ILE A 292 4.20 16.13 11.15
C ILE A 292 3.16 15.88 12.24
N LEU A 293 2.73 14.63 12.42
CA LEU A 293 1.80 14.24 13.47
C LEU A 293 2.34 14.55 14.87
N LEU A 294 3.59 14.18 15.13
CA LEU A 294 4.24 14.38 16.43
C LEU A 294 4.35 15.87 16.77
N LEU A 295 4.79 16.70 15.83
CA LEU A 295 4.91 18.14 16.05
C LEU A 295 3.55 18.81 16.22
N ARG A 296 2.53 18.39 15.46
CA ARG A 296 1.16 18.87 15.66
C ARG A 296 0.67 18.62 17.08
N SER A 297 0.94 17.44 17.65
CA SER A 297 0.53 17.12 19.02
C SER A 297 1.22 17.97 20.08
N VAL A 298 2.42 18.49 19.79
CA VAL A 298 3.19 19.37 20.70
C VAL A 298 2.71 20.82 20.63
N TYR A 299 2.25 21.29 19.46
CA TYR A 299 1.76 22.66 19.30
C TYR A 299 0.25 22.82 19.58
N ALA A 300 -0.50 21.72 19.65
CA ALA A 300 -1.92 21.71 20.00
C ALA A 300 -2.19 21.58 21.51
N SER A 301 -1.16 21.32 22.32
CA SER A 301 -1.16 21.33 23.78
C SER A 301 -0.69 22.68 24.32
#